data_AF-A0A9N9WUA8-F1
#
_entry.id   AF-A0A9N9WUA8-F1
#
_cell.length_a   1.000
_cell.length_b   1.000
_cell.length_c   1.000
_cell.angle_alpha   90.00
_cell.angle_beta   90.00
_cell.angle_gamma   90.00
#
_symmetry.space_group_name_H-M   'P 1'
#
loop_
_entity.id
_entity.type
_entity.pdbx_description
1 polymer ?
#
loop_
_entity_poly.entity_id
_entity_poly.type
_entity_poly.pdbx_seq_one_letter_code
_entity_poly.pdbx_strand_id
1 'polypeptide(L)'
;MAVPDGISGQQRRVLELRAEFLKKSLNPYRHATMEGGHVFDPAFYRFQAMRSTQWDNFKATPKNFKFGFLAVVLPVGLFYYLIKNERDTKEEKFRTGQVAYKDRSFKFI
;
A
#
# COMPACT_ATOMS: atom_id res chain seq x y z
N MET A 1 -36.47 9.71 -5.33
CA MET A 1 -36.96 8.92 -6.46
C MET A 1 -37.56 7.65 -5.86
N ALA A 2 -38.83 7.35 -6.08
CA ALA A 2 -39.40 6.09 -5.65
C ALA A 2 -38.68 4.95 -6.39
N VAL A 3 -38.11 4.01 -5.65
CA VAL A 3 -37.37 2.88 -6.22
C VAL A 3 -38.40 1.88 -6.77
N PRO A 4 -38.35 1.50 -8.06
CA PRO A 4 -39.34 0.57 -8.62
C PRO A 4 -39.37 -0.77 -7.89
N ASP A 5 -40.54 -1.39 -7.80
CA ASP A 5 -40.67 -2.73 -7.22
C ASP A 5 -40.31 -3.80 -8.26
N GLY A 6 -39.41 -4.73 -7.90
CA GLY A 6 -38.88 -5.77 -8.79
C GLY A 6 -37.37 -5.75 -9.06
N ILE A 7 -36.60 -4.87 -8.41
CA ILE A 7 -35.13 -4.76 -8.56
C ILE A 7 -34.40 -5.50 -7.45
N SER A 8 -33.21 -6.05 -7.75
CA SER A 8 -32.37 -6.71 -6.75
C SER A 8 -31.96 -5.73 -5.63
N GLY A 9 -31.77 -6.24 -4.40
CA GLY A 9 -31.44 -5.40 -3.23
C GLY A 9 -30.18 -4.55 -3.40
N GLN A 10 -29.19 -5.02 -4.16
CA GLN A 10 -27.98 -4.25 -4.48
C GLN A 10 -28.30 -3.06 -5.40
N GLN A 11 -29.10 -3.27 -6.43
CA GLN A 11 -29.52 -2.21 -7.36
C GLN A 11 -30.34 -1.15 -6.63
N ARG A 12 -31.21 -1.54 -5.70
CA ARG A 12 -31.95 -0.61 -4.84
C ARG A 12 -31.00 0.33 -4.08
N ARG A 13 -30.01 -0.24 -3.38
CA ARG A 13 -29.00 0.55 -2.63
C ARG A 13 -28.20 1.50 -3.52
N VAL A 14 -27.81 1.07 -4.73
CA VAL A 14 -27.09 1.93 -5.69
C VAL A 14 -27.95 3.10 -6.13
N LEU A 15 -29.23 2.86 -6.43
CA LEU A 15 -30.17 3.92 -6.82
C LEU A 15 -30.41 4.93 -5.69
N GLU A 16 -30.53 4.46 -4.45
CA GLU A 16 -30.67 5.33 -3.27
C GLU A 16 -29.46 6.23 -3.08
N LEU A 17 -28.24 5.66 -3.07
CA LEU A 17 -26.99 6.43 -2.94
C LEU A 17 -26.80 7.42 -4.09
N ARG A 18 -27.15 7.01 -5.33
CA ARG A 18 -27.10 7.89 -6.49
C ARG A 18 -28.09 9.05 -6.36
N ALA A 19 -29.32 8.78 -5.90
CA ALA A 19 -30.32 9.81 -5.69
C ALA A 19 -29.89 10.80 -4.60
N GLU A 20 -29.28 10.31 -3.51
CA GLU A 20 -28.69 11.16 -2.46
C GLU A 20 -27.57 12.05 -3.00
N PHE A 21 -26.65 11.46 -3.78
CA PHE A 21 -25.55 12.19 -4.38
C PHE A 21 -26.04 13.28 -5.34
N LEU A 22 -26.99 12.95 -6.24
CA LEU A 22 -27.57 13.93 -7.16
C LEU A 22 -28.27 15.07 -6.42
N LYS A 23 -29.00 14.77 -5.34
CA LYS A 23 -29.65 15.79 -4.51
C LYS A 23 -28.64 16.76 -3.89
N LYS A 24 -27.50 16.25 -3.40
CA LYS A 24 -26.43 17.05 -2.80
C LYS A 24 -25.58 17.79 -3.84
N SER A 25 -25.35 17.18 -5.01
CA SER A 25 -24.49 17.74 -6.05
C SER A 25 -25.17 18.89 -6.81
N LEU A 26 -26.48 18.76 -7.08
CA LEU A 26 -27.27 19.71 -7.86
C LEU A 26 -27.86 20.86 -7.03
N ASN A 27 -27.69 20.89 -5.70
CA ASN A 27 -28.21 21.96 -4.86
C ASN A 27 -27.44 23.29 -5.10
N PRO A 28 -28.07 24.34 -5.67
CA PRO A 28 -27.39 25.60 -5.98
C PRO A 28 -27.05 26.43 -4.74
N TYR A 29 -27.76 26.25 -3.63
CA TYR A 29 -27.52 26.98 -2.38
C TYR A 29 -26.47 26.32 -1.49
N ARG A 30 -25.78 25.27 -1.95
CA ARG A 30 -24.77 24.54 -1.16
C ARG A 30 -23.64 25.45 -0.65
N HIS A 31 -23.27 26.46 -1.44
CA HIS A 31 -22.28 27.45 -1.04
C HIS A 31 -22.79 28.44 0.03
N ALA A 32 -24.10 28.70 0.07
CA ALA A 32 -24.72 29.62 1.02
C ALA A 32 -24.85 29.03 2.43
N THR A 33 -25.00 27.70 2.54
CA THR A 33 -25.07 26.97 3.83
C THR A 33 -23.71 26.81 4.52
N MET A 34 -22.64 27.42 4.00
CA MET A 34 -21.24 27.22 4.46
C MET A 34 -20.73 25.78 4.34
N GLU A 35 -21.53 24.85 3.80
CA GLU A 35 -21.13 23.52 3.29
C GLU A 35 -20.39 23.61 1.94
N GLY A 36 -19.68 24.73 1.71
CA GLY A 36 -19.03 25.04 0.46
C GLY A 36 -17.83 24.12 0.21
N GLY A 37 -17.94 23.26 -0.79
CA GLY A 37 -16.86 22.33 -1.17
C GLY A 37 -17.36 21.15 -2.01
N HIS A 38 -16.63 20.04 -1.90
CA HIS A 38 -16.99 18.74 -2.46
C HIS A 38 -18.12 18.07 -1.68
N VAL A 39 -18.87 17.18 -2.33
CA VAL A 39 -19.91 16.39 -1.66
C VAL A 39 -19.25 15.39 -0.70
N PHE A 40 -19.60 15.46 0.58
CA PHE A 40 -19.10 14.53 1.59
C PHE A 40 -19.66 13.12 1.36
N ASP A 41 -18.76 12.16 1.08
CA ASP A 41 -19.09 10.74 0.99
C ASP A 41 -18.67 10.00 2.28
N PRO A 42 -19.61 9.60 3.16
CA PRO A 42 -19.27 8.88 4.39
C PRO A 42 -18.58 7.54 4.14
N ALA A 43 -18.80 6.87 2.99
CA ALA A 43 -18.15 5.61 2.69
C ALA A 43 -16.65 5.79 2.45
N PHE A 44 -16.27 6.81 1.68
CA PHE A 44 -14.87 7.16 1.44
C PHE A 44 -14.14 7.50 2.74
N TYR A 45 -14.72 8.35 3.59
CA TYR A 45 -14.10 8.73 4.86
C TYR A 45 -13.98 7.56 5.83
N ARG A 46 -14.94 6.63 5.88
CA ARG A 46 -14.83 5.40 6.69
C ARG A 46 -13.69 4.51 6.21
N PHE A 47 -13.54 4.37 4.89
CA PHE A 47 -12.42 3.62 4.32
C PHE A 47 -11.08 4.26 4.67
N GLN A 48 -10.98 5.58 4.57
CA GLN A 48 -9.78 6.31 4.96
C GLN A 48 -9.48 6.15 6.45
N ALA A 49 -10.48 6.29 7.31
CA ALA A 49 -10.36 6.09 8.75
C ALA A 49 -9.86 4.68 9.10
N MET A 50 -10.42 3.65 8.46
CA MET A 50 -9.98 2.25 8.61
C MET A 50 -8.50 2.04 8.23
N ARG A 51 -8.00 2.76 7.21
CA ARG A 51 -6.59 2.68 6.83
C ARG A 51 -5.68 3.32 7.88
N SER A 52 -6.08 4.45 8.45
CA SER A 52 -5.31 5.10 9.51
C SER A 52 -5.31 4.31 10.83
N THR A 53 -6.40 3.61 11.16
CA THR A 53 -6.52 2.81 12.41
C THR A 53 -6.17 1.34 12.21
N GLN A 54 -5.39 1.01 11.16
CA GLN A 54 -5.01 -0.36 10.85
C GLN A 54 -4.21 -1.01 12.00
N TRP A 55 -3.43 -0.22 12.75
CA TRP A 55 -2.61 -0.72 13.85
C TRP A 55 -3.45 -1.10 15.07
N ASP A 56 -4.48 -0.33 15.38
CA ASP A 56 -5.41 -0.62 16.49
C ASP A 56 -6.19 -1.91 16.26
N ASN A 57 -6.40 -2.27 14.99
CA ASN A 57 -7.12 -3.48 14.57
C ASN A 57 -6.18 -4.64 14.21
N PHE A 58 -4.87 -4.49 14.41
CA PHE A 58 -3.91 -5.53 14.07
C PHE A 58 -4.04 -6.74 15.00
N LYS A 59 -4.02 -7.94 14.41
CA LYS A 59 -3.96 -9.21 15.15
C LYS A 59 -2.74 -10.00 14.71
N ALA A 60 -1.94 -10.45 15.68
CA ALA A 60 -0.80 -11.31 15.45
C ALA A 60 -1.26 -12.72 15.05
N THR A 61 -1.51 -12.91 13.76
CA THR A 61 -1.88 -14.22 13.17
C THR A 61 -0.69 -14.83 12.44
N PRO A 62 -0.61 -16.17 12.31
CA PRO A 62 0.45 -16.81 11.55
C PRO A 62 0.54 -16.33 10.10
N LYS A 63 -0.59 -15.96 9.48
CA LYS A 63 -0.63 -15.40 8.12
C LYS A 63 0.06 -14.04 8.05
N ASN A 64 -0.22 -13.14 9.00
CA ASN A 64 0.39 -11.81 9.05
C ASN A 64 1.89 -11.91 9.36
N PHE A 65 2.29 -12.83 10.23
CA PHE A 65 3.69 -13.09 10.52
C PHE A 65 4.44 -13.57 9.27
N LYS A 66 3.90 -14.56 8.53
CA LYS A 66 4.50 -15.04 7.28
C LYS A 66 4.71 -13.90 6.28
N PHE A 67 3.72 -13.03 6.12
CA PHE A 67 3.83 -11.87 5.24
C PHE A 67 4.94 -10.92 5.70
N GLY A 68 4.96 -10.53 6.98
CA GLY A 68 6.01 -9.64 7.52
C GLY A 68 7.42 -10.23 7.41
N PHE A 69 7.57 -11.53 7.71
CA PHE A 69 8.85 -12.23 7.58
C PHE A 69 9.35 -12.28 6.14
N LEU A 70 8.49 -12.64 5.19
CA LEU A 70 8.85 -12.70 3.77
C LEU A 70 9.08 -11.33 3.15
N ALA A 71 8.37 -10.30 3.61
CA ALA A 71 8.52 -8.94 3.07
C ALA A 71 9.76 -8.22 3.62
N VAL A 72 10.19 -8.52 4.85
CA VAL A 72 11.27 -7.78 5.52
C VAL A 72 12.51 -8.64 5.74
N VAL A 73 12.38 -9.78 6.42
CA VAL A 73 13.54 -10.58 6.85
C VAL A 73 14.19 -11.29 5.67
N LEU A 74 13.40 -11.83 4.74
CA LEU A 74 13.92 -12.53 3.58
C LEU A 74 14.77 -11.61 2.68
N PRO A 75 14.30 -10.43 2.21
CA PRO A 75 15.11 -9.57 1.36
C PRO A 75 16.41 -9.11 2.04
N VAL A 76 16.36 -8.81 3.33
CA VAL A 76 17.56 -8.42 4.11
C VAL A 76 18.55 -9.58 4.18
N GLY A 77 18.08 -10.79 4.51
CA GLY A 77 18.94 -11.98 4.56
C GLY A 77 19.52 -12.37 3.21
N LEU A 78 18.73 -12.28 2.15
CA LEU A 78 19.17 -12.55 0.78
C LEU A 78 20.22 -11.54 0.34
N PHE A 79 19.99 -10.25 0.58
CA PHE A 79 20.94 -9.20 0.23
C PHE A 79 22.27 -9.35 0.97
N TYR A 80 22.21 -9.65 2.28
CA TYR A 80 23.39 -9.98 3.07
C TYR A 80 24.17 -11.15 2.46
N TYR A 81 23.48 -12.24 2.12
CA TYR A 81 24.10 -13.43 1.53
C TYR A 81 24.77 -13.12 0.19
N LEU A 82 24.12 -12.37 -0.69
CA LEU A 82 24.66 -11.98 -2.00
C LEU A 82 25.94 -11.15 -1.84
N ILE A 83 25.92 -10.13 -0.98
CA ILE A 83 27.10 -9.31 -0.71
C ILE A 83 28.23 -10.13 -0.12
N LYS A 84 27.93 -10.99 0.85
CA LYS A 84 28.94 -11.83 1.49
C LYS A 84 29.62 -12.74 0.47
N ASN A 85 28.83 -13.43 -0.36
CA ASN A 85 29.34 -14.31 -1.39
C ASN A 85 30.20 -13.55 -2.42
N GLU A 86 29.76 -12.36 -2.85
CA GLU A 86 30.55 -11.52 -3.75
C GLU A 86 31.88 -11.09 -3.13
N ARG A 87 31.90 -10.78 -1.83
CA ARG A 87 33.12 -10.41 -1.10
C ARG A 87 34.08 -11.58 -0.98
N ASP A 88 33.59 -12.73 -0.52
CA ASP A 88 34.41 -13.93 -0.30
C ASP A 88 35.04 -14.41 -1.62
N THR A 89 34.25 -14.44 -2.70
CA THR A 89 34.76 -14.81 -4.04
C THR A 89 35.76 -13.81 -4.60
N LYS A 90 35.60 -12.51 -4.35
CA LYS A 90 36.61 -11.49 -4.74
C LYS A 90 37.90 -11.67 -3.94
N GLU A 91 37.79 -11.88 -2.63
CA GLU A 91 38.96 -12.07 -1.76
C GLU A 91 39.76 -13.32 -2.13
N GLU A 92 39.07 -14.41 -2.46
CA GLU A 92 39.71 -15.64 -2.97
C GLU A 92 40.48 -15.39 -4.28
N LYS A 93 39.87 -14.68 -5.23
CA LYS A 93 40.53 -14.30 -6.50
C LYS A 93 41.76 -13.42 -6.29
N PHE A 94 41.73 -12.55 -5.28
CA PHE A 94 42.88 -11.72 -4.92
C PHE A 94 44.02 -12.53 -4.27
N ARG A 95 43.69 -13.52 -3.42
CA ARG A 95 44.67 -14.39 -2.75
C ARG A 95 45.34 -15.37 -3.70
N THR A 96 44.57 -15.95 -4.62
CA THR A 96 45.06 -16.89 -5.63
C THR A 96 45.83 -16.21 -6.77
N GLY A 97 45.80 -14.87 -6.84
CA GLY A 97 46.48 -14.11 -7.89
C GLY A 97 45.78 -14.14 -9.25
N GLN A 98 44.55 -14.66 -9.33
CA GLN A 98 43.75 -14.70 -10.57
C GLN A 98 43.44 -13.28 -11.10
N VAL A 99 43.39 -12.28 -10.22
CA VAL A 99 43.21 -10.88 -10.60
C VAL A 99 44.52 -10.12 -10.43
N ALA A 100 45.01 -9.55 -11.53
CA ALA A 100 46.22 -8.75 -11.52
C ALA A 100 46.07 -7.52 -10.63
N TYR A 101 47.16 -7.09 -10.01
CA TYR A 101 47.15 -5.99 -9.03
C TYR A 101 46.63 -4.65 -9.60
N LYS A 102 46.76 -4.44 -10.92
CA LYS A 102 46.25 -3.26 -11.62
C LYS A 102 44.72 -3.23 -11.77
N ASP A 103 44.07 -4.41 -11.78
CA ASP A 103 42.64 -4.56 -12.09
C ASP A 103 41.76 -4.59 -10.82
N ARG A 104 42.34 -4.23 -9.66
CA ARG A 104 41.63 -4.17 -8.38
C ARG A 104 40.87 -2.85 -8.24
N SER A 105 39.57 -2.92 -7.99
CA SER A 105 38.67 -1.75 -7.95
C SER A 105 38.85 -0.82 -6.72
N PHE A 106 39.41 -1.33 -5.61
CA PHE A 106 39.65 -0.56 -4.37
C PHE A 106 41.12 -0.65 -3.95
N LYS A 107 42.00 0.01 -4.69
CA LYS A 107 43.45 -0.15 -4.55
C LYS A 107 44.09 0.80 -3.51
N PHE A 108 43.52 1.98 -3.30
CA PHE A 108 44.16 3.10 -2.58
C PHE A 108 43.23 3.84 -1.60
N ILE A 109 42.13 3.22 -1.21
CA ILE A 109 41.25 3.62 -0.11
C ILE A 109 41.34 2.53 0.93
#